data_AF-A0A7K2EIZ3-F1
#
_entry.id   AF-A0A7K2EIZ3-F1
#
_cell.length_a   1.000
_cell.length_b   1.000
_cell.length_c   1.000
_cell.angle_alpha   90.00
_cell.angle_beta   90.00
_cell.angle_gamma   90.00
#
_symmetry.space_group_name_H-M   'P 1'
#
loop_
_entity.id
_entity.type
_entity.pdbx_description
1 polymer ?
#
loop_
_entity_poly.entity_id
_entity_poly.type
_entity_poly.pdbx_seq_one_letter_code
_entity_poly.pdbx_strand_id
1 'polypeptide(L)'
;DDLVPEHSLNLSADIPGIGPLISFWRPRISPLLNKVVQGRFVWDLLPESFRDVWDDDESHNGRGCVKFMNANGREVKMDTVYRGQMMNFIVRGPIVEPELLADWRHPGGFKFSRKKSDLEGRHKTIAMIRRY
;
A
#
# COMPACT_ATOMS: atom_id res chain seq x y z
N ASP A 1 -5.24 -7.60 18.90
CA ASP A 1 -6.18 -7.80 17.79
C ASP A 1 -7.53 -7.22 18.15
N ASP A 2 -8.12 -6.50 17.21
CA ASP A 2 -9.46 -5.90 17.37
C ASP A 2 -10.53 -6.92 16.97
N LEU A 3 -11.61 -7.00 17.75
CA LEU A 3 -12.74 -7.87 17.44
C LEU A 3 -13.59 -7.23 16.34
N VAL A 4 -13.77 -7.94 15.22
CA VAL A 4 -14.56 -7.47 14.09
C VAL A 4 -15.76 -8.40 13.87
N PRO A 5 -17.01 -7.92 13.96
CA PRO A 5 -18.19 -8.73 13.69
C PRO A 5 -18.30 -9.05 12.20
N GLU A 6 -19.03 -10.11 11.87
CA GLU A 6 -19.35 -10.44 10.49
C GLU A 6 -20.13 -9.29 9.85
N HIS A 7 -19.57 -8.72 8.79
CA HIS A 7 -20.20 -7.66 8.00
C HIS A 7 -19.70 -7.72 6.56
N SER A 8 -20.50 -7.18 5.64
CA SER A 8 -20.11 -6.95 4.25
C SER A 8 -20.46 -5.52 3.87
N LEU A 9 -19.48 -4.61 4.04
CA LEU A 9 -19.62 -3.20 3.68
C LEU A 9 -18.39 -2.75 2.91
N ASN A 10 -18.57 -2.46 1.62
CA ASN A 10 -17.48 -1.95 0.80
C ASN A 10 -17.30 -0.45 1.05
N LEU A 11 -16.06 0.01 1.22
CA LEU A 11 -15.73 1.42 1.44
C LEU A 11 -16.17 2.33 0.28
N SER A 12 -16.31 1.80 -0.93
CA SER A 12 -16.85 2.54 -2.07
C SER A 12 -18.38 2.64 -2.10
N ALA A 13 -19.07 2.13 -1.07
CA ALA A 13 -20.53 2.18 -1.02
C ALA A 13 -21.04 3.60 -0.76
N ASP A 14 -22.20 3.89 -1.33
CA ASP A 14 -23.00 5.06 -1.01
C ASP A 14 -24.20 4.61 -0.20
N ILE A 15 -24.35 5.16 1.01
CA ILE A 15 -25.34 4.71 1.99
C ILE A 15 -26.47 5.73 2.08
N PRO A 16 -27.74 5.33 1.85
CA PRO A 16 -28.88 6.22 1.97
C PRO A 16 -28.90 6.97 3.30
N GLY A 17 -28.99 8.30 3.24
CA GLY A 17 -29.00 9.18 4.43
C GLY A 17 -27.62 9.50 5.03
N ILE A 18 -26.54 8.87 4.57
CA ILE A 18 -25.16 9.14 5.00
C ILE A 18 -24.32 9.68 3.84
N GLY A 19 -24.54 9.17 2.63
CA GLY A 19 -23.73 9.45 1.45
C GLY A 19 -22.55 8.48 1.28
N PRO A 20 -21.54 8.84 0.47
CA PRO A 20 -20.38 8.01 0.21
C PRO A 20 -19.59 7.70 1.49
N LEU A 21 -19.31 6.42 1.74
CA LEU A 21 -18.57 6.00 2.93
C LEU A 21 -17.16 6.58 3.00
N ILE A 22 -16.48 6.76 1.86
CA ILE A 22 -15.18 7.44 1.81
C ILE A 22 -15.29 8.84 2.44
N SER A 23 -16.29 9.63 2.02
CA SER A 23 -16.52 10.98 2.53
C SER A 23 -16.90 10.98 4.01
N PHE A 24 -17.66 9.98 4.44
CA PHE A 24 -18.01 9.81 5.85
C PHE A 24 -16.78 9.48 6.72
N TRP A 25 -15.92 8.56 6.27
CA TRP A 25 -14.79 8.07 7.06
C TRP A 25 -13.56 8.97 7.01
N ARG A 26 -13.28 9.63 5.89
CA ARG A 26 -12.08 10.47 5.70
C ARG A 26 -11.80 11.41 6.88
N PRO A 27 -12.72 12.30 7.30
CA PRO A 27 -12.44 13.23 8.40
C PRO A 27 -12.25 12.54 9.77
N ARG A 28 -12.67 11.27 9.92
CA ARG A 28 -12.57 10.50 11.17
C ARG A 28 -11.29 9.69 11.24
N ILE A 29 -10.88 9.07 10.13
CA ILE A 29 -9.69 8.20 10.11
C ILE A 29 -8.40 8.97 9.86
N SER A 30 -8.42 10.05 9.07
CA SER A 30 -7.19 10.77 8.70
C SER A 30 -6.40 11.27 9.92
N PRO A 31 -7.02 11.90 10.95
CA PRO A 31 -6.26 12.35 12.12
C PRO A 31 -5.58 11.20 12.89
N LEU A 32 -6.21 10.03 12.91
CA LEU A 32 -5.68 8.84 13.57
C LEU A 32 -4.52 8.25 12.76
N LEU A 33 -4.69 8.13 11.44
CA LEU A 33 -3.63 7.64 10.55
C LEU A 33 -2.42 8.57 10.58
N ASN A 34 -2.61 9.88 10.46
CA ASN A 34 -1.54 10.89 10.51
C ASN A 34 -0.74 10.78 11.82
N LYS A 35 -1.44 10.65 12.96
CA LYS A 35 -0.78 10.42 14.26
C LYS A 35 0.03 9.12 14.30
N VAL A 36 -0.47 8.04 13.67
CA VAL A 36 0.22 6.74 13.65
C VAL A 36 1.45 6.78 12.73
N VAL A 37 1.38 7.46 11.59
CA VAL A 37 2.47 7.49 10.60
C VAL A 37 3.51 8.57 10.89
N GLN A 38 3.22 9.51 11.80
CA GLN A 38 4.11 10.60 12.16
C GLN A 38 5.54 10.13 12.44
N GLY A 39 6.51 10.64 11.68
CA GLY A 39 7.93 10.30 11.81
C GLY A 39 8.31 8.87 11.41
N ARG A 40 7.40 8.09 10.79
CA ARG A 40 7.65 6.71 10.37
C ARG A 40 7.80 6.59 8.86
N PHE A 41 8.41 5.50 8.40
CA PHE A 41 8.33 5.12 6.99
C PHE A 41 7.05 4.30 6.76
N VAL A 42 6.25 4.69 5.76
CA VAL A 42 4.96 4.08 5.46
C VAL A 42 5.10 3.15 4.26
N TRP A 43 4.78 1.88 4.47
CA TRP A 43 4.58 0.93 3.37
C TRP A 43 3.15 1.07 2.84
N ASP A 44 3.00 1.80 1.73
CA ASP A 44 1.70 1.98 1.09
C ASP A 44 1.38 0.79 0.17
N LEU A 45 0.52 -0.07 0.71
CA LEU A 45 -0.08 -1.18 0.00
C LEU A 45 -1.59 -0.99 -0.16
N LEU A 46 -2.14 0.22 -0.02
CA LEU A 46 -3.59 0.44 -0.12
C LEU A 46 -4.09 0.18 -1.55
N PRO A 47 -5.28 -0.40 -1.74
CA PRO A 47 -5.91 -0.41 -3.05
C PRO A 47 -6.18 1.02 -3.48
N GLU A 48 -6.13 1.28 -4.78
CA GLU A 48 -6.39 2.61 -5.34
C GLU A 48 -7.74 3.18 -4.87
N SER A 49 -8.78 2.34 -4.84
CA SER A 49 -10.13 2.71 -4.38
C SER A 49 -10.19 3.18 -2.92
N PHE A 50 -9.18 2.91 -2.10
CA PHE A 50 -9.14 3.31 -0.69
C PHE A 50 -8.16 4.46 -0.45
N ARG A 51 -7.41 4.93 -1.45
CA ARG A 51 -6.49 6.06 -1.25
C ARG A 51 -7.22 7.31 -0.81
N ASP A 52 -8.41 7.52 -1.37
CA ASP A 52 -9.25 8.67 -1.08
C ASP A 52 -9.84 8.65 0.34
N VAL A 53 -9.68 7.58 1.12
CA VAL A 53 -10.16 7.57 2.51
C VAL A 53 -9.18 8.26 3.47
N TRP A 54 -7.93 8.47 3.05
CA TRP A 54 -6.90 9.07 3.87
C TRP A 54 -6.47 10.43 3.31
N ASP A 55 -6.66 11.47 4.12
CA ASP A 55 -6.12 12.82 3.89
C ASP A 55 -4.76 12.90 4.59
N ASP A 56 -3.72 12.63 3.80
CA ASP A 56 -2.32 12.52 4.23
C ASP A 56 -1.75 13.92 4.49
N ASP A 57 -1.36 14.19 5.74
CA ASP A 57 -0.73 15.46 6.13
C ASP A 57 0.79 15.48 5.92
N GLU A 58 1.33 14.42 5.32
CA GLU A 58 2.76 14.21 5.06
C GLU A 58 3.65 14.27 6.31
N SER A 59 3.09 14.02 7.50
CA SER A 59 3.83 13.99 8.77
C SER A 59 4.78 12.78 8.92
N HIS A 60 4.72 11.83 7.98
CA HIS A 60 5.60 10.68 7.91
C HIS A 60 7.01 11.02 7.37
N ASN A 61 8.02 10.21 7.73
CA ASN A 61 9.39 10.39 7.24
C ASN A 61 9.59 9.94 5.78
N GLY A 62 8.66 9.15 5.24
CA GLY A 62 8.70 8.64 3.88
C GLY A 62 7.57 7.67 3.61
N ARG A 63 7.26 7.45 2.33
CA ARG A 63 6.22 6.52 1.88
C ARG A 63 6.71 5.73 0.67
N GLY A 64 6.67 4.41 0.77
CA GLY A 64 7.00 3.49 -0.31
C GLY A 64 5.74 2.87 -0.92
N CYS A 65 5.43 3.20 -2.17
CA CYS A 65 4.35 2.60 -2.93
C CYS A 65 4.88 1.46 -3.80
N VAL A 66 4.40 0.24 -3.57
CA VAL A 66 4.79 -0.93 -4.37
C VAL A 66 3.93 -1.01 -5.63
N LYS A 67 4.59 -1.05 -6.79
CA LYS A 67 3.96 -1.25 -8.10
C LYS A 67 4.42 -2.54 -8.74
N PHE A 68 3.47 -3.35 -9.18
CA PHE A 68 3.75 -4.57 -9.93
C PHE A 68 3.72 -4.26 -11.41
N MET A 69 4.70 -4.75 -12.17
CA MET A 69 4.83 -4.50 -13.60
C MET A 69 5.11 -5.80 -14.35
N ASN A 70 4.58 -5.94 -15.56
CA ASN A 70 4.96 -7.03 -16.45
C ASN A 70 6.33 -6.78 -17.10
N ALA A 71 6.84 -7.76 -17.86
CA ALA A 71 8.13 -7.66 -18.54
C ALA A 71 8.23 -6.49 -19.53
N ASN A 72 7.10 -6.03 -20.07
CA ASN A 72 7.02 -4.87 -20.97
C ASN A 72 6.97 -3.53 -20.22
N GLY A 73 7.05 -3.55 -18.88
CA GLY A 73 7.00 -2.36 -18.03
C GLY A 73 5.61 -1.77 -17.82
N ARG A 74 4.54 -2.48 -18.20
CA ARG A 74 3.17 -2.05 -17.92
C ARG A 74 2.77 -2.46 -16.51
N GLU A 75 2.13 -1.54 -15.78
CA GLU A 75 1.59 -1.81 -14.46
C GLU A 75 0.55 -2.94 -14.51
N VAL A 76 0.67 -3.88 -13.59
CA VAL A 76 -0.24 -5.01 -13.39
C VAL A 76 -0.99 -4.73 -12.10
N LYS A 77 -2.31 -4.84 -12.15
CA LYS A 77 -3.14 -4.67 -10.95
C LYS A 77 -2.67 -5.64 -9.87
N MET A 78 -2.37 -5.11 -8.69
CA MET A 78 -1.99 -5.93 -7.54
C MET A 78 -3.19 -6.73 -7.06
N ASP A 79 -3.18 -8.03 -7.30
CA ASP A 79 -4.14 -8.98 -6.74
C ASP A 79 -4.00 -9.04 -5.20
N THR A 80 -5.10 -9.34 -4.51
CA THR A 80 -5.17 -9.65 -3.08
C THR A 80 -4.11 -10.68 -2.65
N VAL A 81 -3.84 -11.70 -3.47
CA VAL A 81 -2.81 -12.71 -3.17
C VAL A 81 -1.41 -12.09 -3.13
N TYR A 82 -1.07 -11.27 -4.13
CA TYR A 82 0.26 -10.64 -4.23
C TYR A 82 0.49 -9.66 -3.08
N ARG A 83 -0.55 -8.88 -2.75
CA ARG A 83 -0.57 -7.97 -1.61
C ARG A 83 -0.35 -8.70 -0.29
N GLY A 84 -1.08 -9.79 -0.05
CA GLY A 84 -0.95 -10.58 1.18
C GLY A 84 0.44 -11.17 1.35
N GLN A 85 1.04 -11.69 0.27
CA GLN A 85 2.40 -12.22 0.29
C GLN A 85 3.45 -11.13 0.54
N MET A 86 3.29 -9.95 -0.06
CA MET A 86 4.16 -8.79 0.18
C MET A 86 4.06 -8.34 1.64
N MET A 87 2.84 -8.19 2.14
CA MET A 87 2.60 -7.77 3.52
C MET A 87 3.21 -8.77 4.52
N ASN A 88 3.02 -10.06 4.28
CA ASN A 88 3.63 -11.10 5.12
C ASN A 88 5.17 -11.04 5.10
N PHE A 89 5.78 -10.70 3.97
CA PHE A 89 7.24 -10.53 3.88
C PHE A 89 7.72 -9.29 4.64
N ILE A 90 7.06 -8.14 4.45
CA ILE A 90 7.40 -6.89 5.13
C ILE A 90 7.24 -7.00 6.65
N VAL A 91 6.16 -7.65 7.12
CA VAL A 91 5.89 -7.80 8.56
C VAL A 91 6.85 -8.78 9.23
N ARG A 92 7.27 -9.85 8.54
CA ARG A 92 8.18 -10.87 9.11
C ARG A 92 9.65 -10.48 9.06
N GLY A 93 10.05 -9.60 8.15
CA GLY A 93 11.42 -9.14 8.02
C GLY A 93 11.63 -7.76 8.66
N PRO A 94 12.88 -7.38 9.02
CA PRO A 94 13.21 -6.01 9.37
C PRO A 94 13.32 -5.14 8.11
N ILE A 95 12.26 -5.12 7.28
CA ILE A 95 12.25 -4.39 6.00
C ILE A 95 12.01 -2.91 6.28
N VAL A 96 13.08 -2.23 6.70
CA VAL A 96 13.11 -0.79 6.97
C VAL A 96 13.43 0.02 5.71
N GLU A 97 13.97 -0.62 4.68
CA GLU A 97 14.40 0.00 3.43
C GLU A 97 13.87 -0.74 2.19
N PRO A 98 13.47 -0.03 1.12
CA PRO A 98 13.01 -0.64 -0.13
C PRO A 98 13.95 -1.65 -0.76
N GLU A 99 15.26 -1.42 -0.64
CA GLU A 99 16.32 -2.23 -1.21
C GLU A 99 16.31 -3.67 -0.67
N LEU A 100 15.83 -3.88 0.56
CA LEU A 100 15.71 -5.21 1.17
C LEU A 100 14.64 -6.09 0.49
N LEU A 101 13.80 -5.52 -0.37
CA LEU A 101 12.90 -6.30 -1.24
C LEU A 101 13.65 -7.03 -2.36
N ALA A 102 14.95 -6.78 -2.56
CA ALA A 102 15.77 -7.53 -3.52
C ALA A 102 15.79 -9.04 -3.22
N ASP A 103 15.72 -9.41 -1.94
CA ASP A 103 15.74 -10.81 -1.50
C ASP A 103 14.37 -11.48 -1.61
N TRP A 104 13.30 -10.70 -1.82
CA TRP A 104 11.97 -11.24 -1.95
C TRP A 104 11.77 -11.92 -3.31
N ARG A 105 11.44 -13.21 -3.27
CA ARG A 105 11.06 -13.99 -4.44
C ARG A 105 9.56 -14.25 -4.43
N HIS A 106 8.83 -13.55 -5.27
CA HIS A 106 7.39 -13.73 -5.37
C HIS A 106 7.04 -14.97 -6.24
N PRO A 107 6.13 -15.86 -5.81
CA PRO A 107 5.67 -17.04 -6.57
C PRO A 107 5.23 -16.75 -8.01
N GLY A 108 4.60 -15.59 -8.24
CA GLY A 108 4.20 -15.11 -9.57
C GLY A 108 5.34 -14.62 -10.49
N GLY A 109 6.61 -14.73 -10.05
CA GLY A 109 7.80 -14.36 -10.83
C GLY A 109 8.21 -12.88 -10.75
N PHE A 110 7.63 -12.10 -9.83
CA PHE A 110 7.98 -10.71 -9.64
C PHE A 110 9.27 -10.56 -8.81
N LYS A 111 10.14 -9.65 -9.24
CA LYS A 111 11.39 -9.29 -8.54
C LYS A 111 11.56 -7.79 -8.49
N PHE A 112 12.16 -7.31 -7.41
CA PHE A 112 12.52 -5.89 -7.27
C PHE A 112 13.42 -5.44 -8.43
N SER A 113 13.19 -4.21 -8.88
CA SER A 113 13.99 -3.57 -9.92
C SER A 113 14.40 -2.17 -9.50
N ARG A 114 15.65 -2.02 -9.04
CA ARG A 114 16.23 -0.69 -8.74
C ARG A 114 16.15 0.25 -9.95
N LYS A 115 16.37 -0.25 -11.16
CA LYS A 115 16.34 0.53 -12.41
C LYS A 115 14.96 1.10 -12.76
N LYS A 116 13.87 0.45 -12.34
CA LYS A 116 12.49 0.92 -12.59
C LYS A 116 11.85 1.54 -11.35
N SER A 117 12.57 1.56 -10.23
CA SER A 117 12.11 2.17 -8.99
C SER A 117 12.61 3.60 -8.93
N ASP A 118 11.76 4.49 -8.43
CA ASP A 118 12.14 5.82 -8.00
C ASP A 118 12.22 5.80 -6.48
N LEU A 119 13.44 5.87 -5.93
CA LEU A 119 13.66 5.80 -4.48
C LEU A 119 14.19 7.12 -3.92
N GLU A 120 14.18 8.17 -4.73
CA GLU A 120 14.65 9.49 -4.32
C GLU A 120 13.56 10.25 -3.56
N GLY A 121 13.98 11.08 -2.61
CA GLY A 121 13.05 11.88 -1.81
C GLY A 121 12.15 11.07 -0.87
N ARG A 122 11.05 11.69 -0.46
CA ARG A 122 10.12 11.19 0.55
C ARG A 122 9.13 10.17 -0.01
N HIS A 123 8.68 10.35 -1.25
CA HIS A 123 7.72 9.47 -1.91
C HIS A 123 8.44 8.55 -2.90
N LYS A 124 8.54 7.28 -2.52
CA LYS A 124 9.28 6.26 -3.26
C LYS A 124 8.30 5.39 -4.04
N THR A 125 8.56 5.20 -5.33
CA THR A 125 7.90 4.19 -6.15
C THR A 125 8.80 2.96 -6.28
N ILE A 126 8.32 1.82 -5.78
CA ILE A 126 9.05 0.57 -5.71
C ILE A 126 8.52 -0.38 -6.78
N ALA A 127 9.32 -0.63 -7.81
CA ALA A 127 8.90 -1.45 -8.94
C ALA A 127 9.26 -2.93 -8.77
N MET A 128 8.25 -3.78 -8.84
CA MET A 128 8.35 -5.23 -8.88
C MET A 128 8.06 -5.71 -10.31
N ILE A 129 9.05 -6.21 -11.02
CA ILE A 129 8.92 -6.63 -12.44
C ILE A 129 8.81 -8.14 -12.53
N ARG A 130 7.82 -8.63 -13.27
CA ARG A 130 7.70 -10.05 -13.64
C ARG A 130 8.84 -10.43 -14.57
N ARG A 131 9.71 -11.35 -14.13
CA ARG A 131 10.71 -11.99 -15.00
C ARG A 131 10.14 -13.33 -15.45
N TYR A 132 10.03 -13.51 -16.77
CA TYR A 132 9.79 -14.81 -17.38
C TYR A 132 11.12 -15.55 -17.52
#